data_AF-A0A250YBR0-F1
#
_entry.id   AF-A0A250YBR0-F1
#
_cell.length_a   1.000
_cell.length_b   1.000
_cell.length_c   1.000
_cell.angle_alpha   90.00
_cell.angle_beta   90.00
_cell.angle_gamma   90.00
#
_symmetry.space_group_name_H-M   'P 1'
#
loop_
_entity.id
_entity.type
_entity.pdbx_description
1 polymer ?
#
loop_
_entity_poly.entity_id
_entity_poly.type
_entity_poly.pdbx_seq_one_letter_code
_entity_poly.pdbx_strand_id
1 'polypeptide(L)'
;MLESVLVLLLYSTELMELFLLFFLNPKDPVFKVTLAVSDLQKSLNYWSNLLGMKIYEHDEKKQRALLGYADNQCKLELQGIKGTVDHAAAFGRIAFSCPQKELPDLEDLMKREKQQILTPLVSLDTPGKATVQVVILADPDGHEICFVGDEAFRELSKMDPEGSKLLDDAMAADKSDEWFATRNKPKASG
;
A
#
# COMPACT_ATOMS: atom_id res chain seq x y z
N MET A 1 26.87 -17.46 7.45
CA MET A 1 27.49 -16.58 6.44
C MET A 1 26.78 -15.24 6.58
N LEU A 2 27.47 -14.22 7.11
CA LEU A 2 26.90 -12.87 7.21
C LEU A 2 26.92 -12.26 5.80
N GLU A 3 25.76 -12.03 5.21
CA GLU A 3 25.63 -11.14 4.06
C GLU A 3 25.40 -9.72 4.60
N SER A 4 26.37 -8.85 4.35
CA SER A 4 26.32 -7.44 4.70
C SER A 4 25.19 -6.75 3.92
N VAL A 5 24.17 -6.27 4.61
CA VAL A 5 23.10 -5.45 4.02
C VAL A 5 23.56 -3.99 4.01
N LEU A 6 23.80 -3.44 2.82
CA LEU A 6 23.95 -2.00 2.62
C LEU A 6 22.54 -1.38 2.50
N VAL A 7 22.14 -0.59 3.50
CA VAL A 7 20.88 0.17 3.49
C VAL A 7 21.18 1.56 2.93
N LEU A 8 20.65 1.90 1.76
CA LEU A 8 20.61 3.29 1.28
C LEU A 8 19.25 3.89 1.65
N LEU A 9 19.27 4.93 2.47
CA LEU A 9 18.12 5.81 2.72
C LEU A 9 18.08 6.86 1.62
N LEU A 10 17.02 6.85 0.81
CA LEU A 10 16.70 7.96 -0.10
C LEU A 10 15.45 8.65 0.42
N TYR A 11 15.56 9.93 0.76
CA TYR A 11 14.41 10.77 1.03
C TYR A 11 13.84 11.24 -0.31
N SER A 12 12.71 10.66 -0.73
CA SER A 12 11.90 11.23 -1.82
C SER A 12 10.98 12.29 -1.24
N THR A 13 10.83 13.41 -1.95
CA THR A 13 10.36 14.69 -1.42
C THR A 13 9.04 14.61 -0.67
N GLU A 14 9.17 14.83 0.64
CA GLU A 14 8.22 15.24 1.68
C GLU A 14 7.29 14.25 2.40
N LEU A 15 6.82 13.11 1.87
CA LEU A 15 5.91 12.24 2.66
C LEU A 15 6.02 10.72 2.45
N MET A 16 6.92 10.23 1.59
CA MET A 16 7.12 8.80 1.36
C MET A 16 8.60 8.42 1.49
N GLU A 17 8.92 7.58 2.48
CA GLU A 17 10.26 7.02 2.65
C GLU A 17 10.43 5.74 1.82
N LEU A 18 11.37 5.75 0.88
CA LEU A 18 11.74 4.56 0.12
C LEU A 18 13.08 4.03 0.64
N PHE A 19 13.06 2.81 1.17
CA PHE A 19 14.25 2.11 1.62
C PHE A 19 14.73 1.16 0.51
N LEU A 20 15.91 1.42 -0.04
CA LEU A 20 16.56 0.51 -0.97
C LEU A 20 17.42 -0.49 -0.20
N LEU A 21 17.01 -1.76 -0.25
CA LEU A 21 17.74 -2.89 0.29
C LEU A 21 18.29 -3.71 -0.87
N PHE A 22 19.63 -3.76 -0.98
CA PHE A 22 20.28 -4.56 -2.01
C PHE A 22 20.34 -6.03 -1.59
N PHE A 23 19.53 -6.86 -2.23
CA PHE A 23 19.62 -8.32 -2.15
C PHE A 23 20.08 -8.88 -3.50
N LEU A 24 20.98 -9.86 -3.49
CA LEU A 24 21.48 -10.54 -4.70
C LEU A 24 20.49 -11.58 -5.26
N ASN A 25 19.19 -11.26 -5.34
CA ASN A 25 18.15 -12.23 -5.72
C ASN A 25 17.19 -11.68 -6.80
N PRO A 26 16.95 -12.39 -7.92
CA PRO A 26 16.10 -11.94 -9.04
C PRO A 26 14.58 -11.98 -8.77
N LYS A 27 14.13 -11.85 -7.52
CA LYS A 27 12.69 -11.80 -7.17
C LYS A 27 12.15 -10.37 -7.28
N ASP A 28 10.84 -10.21 -7.12
CA ASP A 28 10.21 -8.89 -6.98
C ASP A 28 11.00 -8.06 -5.94
N PRO A 29 11.53 -6.88 -6.33
CA PRO A 29 12.35 -6.06 -5.44
C PRO A 29 11.53 -5.38 -4.33
N VAL A 30 10.18 -5.42 -4.38
CA VAL A 30 9.33 -4.82 -3.35
C VAL A 30 9.14 -5.81 -2.20
N PHE A 31 9.80 -5.56 -1.08
CA PHE A 31 9.82 -6.49 0.06
C PHE A 31 8.75 -6.23 1.11
N LYS A 32 8.55 -4.96 1.49
CA LYS A 32 7.61 -4.60 2.55
C LYS A 32 7.12 -3.15 2.43
N VAL A 33 5.97 -2.90 3.05
CA VAL A 33 5.47 -1.56 3.40
C VAL A 33 5.47 -1.45 4.92
N THR A 34 5.99 -0.36 5.47
CA THR A 34 5.97 -0.11 6.92
C THR A 34 4.92 0.95 7.25
N LEU A 35 3.99 0.65 8.15
CA LEU A 35 3.00 1.58 8.69
C LEU A 35 3.30 1.89 10.15
N ALA A 36 3.22 3.17 10.51
CA ALA A 36 3.24 3.59 11.90
C ALA A 36 1.92 3.20 12.58
N VAL A 37 1.97 2.69 13.82
CA VAL A 37 0.79 2.36 14.62
C VAL A 37 0.90 2.94 16.02
N SER A 38 -0.21 3.41 16.59
CA SER A 38 -0.22 3.97 17.95
C SER A 38 -0.28 2.87 19.02
N ASP A 39 -0.89 1.73 18.71
CA ASP A 39 -0.98 0.56 19.58
C ASP A 39 -0.73 -0.71 18.76
N LEU A 40 0.46 -1.32 18.98
CA LEU A 40 0.86 -2.52 18.25
C LEU A 40 -0.07 -3.71 18.53
N GLN A 41 -0.54 -3.88 19.77
CA GLN A 41 -1.39 -5.01 20.15
C GLN A 41 -2.77 -4.91 19.51
N LYS A 42 -3.35 -3.70 19.47
CA LYS A 42 -4.62 -3.42 18.78
C LYS A 42 -4.48 -3.65 17.27
N SER A 43 -3.36 -3.23 16.70
CA SER A 43 -3.07 -3.41 15.27
C SER A 43 -2.85 -4.88 14.92
N LEU A 44 -2.13 -5.64 15.76
CA LEU A 44 -1.97 -7.09 15.58
C LEU A 44 -3.31 -7.83 15.64
N ASN A 45 -4.20 -7.45 16.55
CA ASN A 45 -5.54 -8.03 16.58
C ASN A 45 -6.30 -7.75 15.27
N TYR A 46 -6.25 -6.52 14.77
CA TYR A 46 -6.91 -6.15 13.52
C TYR A 46 -6.31 -6.90 12.31
N TRP A 47 -5.01 -6.76 12.07
CA TRP A 47 -4.35 -7.29 10.88
C TRP A 47 -4.17 -8.81 10.89
N SER A 48 -3.95 -9.43 12.06
CA SER A 48 -3.78 -10.87 12.16
C SER A 48 -5.08 -11.61 12.49
N ASN A 49 -5.79 -11.22 13.55
CA ASN A 49 -6.96 -12.00 13.99
C ASN A 49 -8.19 -11.74 13.12
N LEU A 50 -8.41 -10.51 12.64
CA LEU A 50 -9.56 -10.19 11.79
C LEU A 50 -9.25 -10.40 10.31
N LEU A 51 -8.14 -9.83 9.83
CA LEU A 51 -7.78 -9.90 8.41
C LEU A 51 -7.00 -11.16 8.03
N GLY A 52 -6.56 -11.97 8.99
CA GLY A 52 -5.96 -13.28 8.70
C GLY A 52 -4.50 -13.25 8.27
N MET A 53 -3.78 -12.13 8.44
CA MET A 53 -2.34 -12.11 8.15
C MET A 53 -1.55 -12.97 9.15
N LYS A 54 -0.59 -13.73 8.64
CA LYS A 54 0.37 -14.46 9.46
C LYS A 54 1.43 -13.49 10.01
N ILE A 55 1.76 -13.63 11.29
CA ILE A 55 2.89 -12.95 11.91
C ILE A 55 4.19 -13.73 11.59
N TYR A 56 5.13 -13.06 10.93
CA TYR A 56 6.46 -13.57 10.58
C TYR A 56 7.51 -13.21 11.64
N GLU A 57 7.44 -11.98 12.15
CA GLU A 57 8.34 -11.49 13.18
C GLU A 57 7.54 -10.64 14.18
N HIS A 58 7.89 -10.72 15.46
CA HIS A 58 7.33 -9.87 16.50
C HIS A 58 8.42 -9.52 17.52
N ASP A 59 8.74 -8.23 17.64
CA ASP A 59 9.70 -7.68 18.59
C ASP A 59 9.00 -6.66 19.50
N GLU A 60 8.58 -7.14 20.67
CA GLU A 60 7.90 -6.32 21.67
C GLU A 60 8.77 -5.16 22.17
N LYS A 61 10.09 -5.35 22.26
CA LYS A 61 11.01 -4.30 22.76
C LYS A 61 11.11 -3.14 21.78
N LYS A 62 11.14 -3.45 20.48
CA LYS A 62 11.17 -2.44 19.41
C LYS A 62 9.79 -1.97 18.98
N GLN A 63 8.73 -2.53 19.57
CA GLN A 63 7.35 -2.31 19.15
C GLN A 63 7.19 -2.53 17.64
N ARG A 64 7.65 -3.67 17.13
CA ARG A 64 7.65 -3.96 15.69
C ARG A 64 7.08 -5.34 15.40
N ALA A 65 6.26 -5.46 14.38
CA ALA A 65 5.82 -6.75 13.86
C ALA A 65 5.85 -6.79 12.33
N LEU A 66 6.18 -7.95 11.76
CA LEU A 66 6.15 -8.20 10.32
C LEU A 66 5.06 -9.22 10.01
N LEU A 67 4.17 -8.89 9.08
CA LEU A 67 2.99 -9.68 8.71
C LEU A 67 2.95 -9.94 7.20
N GLY A 68 2.19 -10.95 6.79
CA GLY A 68 1.85 -11.18 5.39
C GLY A 68 0.93 -12.38 5.18
N TYR A 69 0.37 -12.50 3.97
CA TYR A 69 -0.48 -13.64 3.60
C TYR A 69 0.31 -14.84 3.08
N ALA A 70 1.49 -14.63 2.49
CA ALA A 70 2.35 -15.69 1.99
C ALA A 70 3.84 -15.32 2.00
N ASP A 71 4.70 -16.34 2.03
CA ASP A 71 6.15 -16.20 2.15
C ASP A 71 6.76 -15.41 0.97
N ASN A 72 6.19 -15.57 -0.23
CA ASN A 72 6.66 -14.97 -1.48
C ASN A 72 5.98 -13.64 -1.86
N GLN A 73 5.17 -13.06 -0.97
CA GLN A 73 4.52 -11.76 -1.20
C GLN A 73 5.21 -10.63 -0.44
N CYS A 74 4.97 -9.38 -0.86
CA CYS A 74 5.31 -8.19 -0.08
C CYS A 74 4.72 -8.28 1.34
N LYS A 75 5.47 -7.84 2.34
CA LYS A 75 5.10 -7.90 3.76
C LYS A 75 4.57 -6.56 4.26
N LEU A 76 3.76 -6.59 5.31
CA LEU A 76 3.35 -5.40 6.06
C LEU A 76 4.12 -5.37 7.37
N GLU A 77 4.92 -4.34 7.59
CA GLU A 77 5.56 -4.09 8.88
C GLU A 77 4.76 -3.05 9.66
N LEU A 78 4.39 -3.38 10.89
CA LEU A 78 3.77 -2.45 11.82
C LEU A 78 4.87 -1.96 12.77
N GLN A 79 5.10 -0.65 12.78
CA GLN A 79 6.05 -0.01 13.66
C GLN A 79 5.29 0.87 14.67
N GLY A 80 5.29 0.45 15.93
CA GLY A 80 4.73 1.20 17.03
C GLY A 80 5.47 2.52 17.22
N ILE A 81 4.71 3.61 17.32
CA ILE A 81 5.20 4.96 17.58
C ILE A 81 4.67 5.47 18.92
N LYS A 82 5.23 6.59 19.40
CA LYS A 82 4.68 7.29 20.57
C LYS A 82 3.66 8.31 20.10
N GLY A 83 2.44 8.21 20.61
CA GLY A 83 1.35 9.13 20.27
C GLY A 83 0.47 8.62 19.14
N THR A 84 -0.28 9.52 18.51
CA THR A 84 -1.23 9.20 17.44
C THR A 84 -0.56 9.26 16.07
N VAL A 85 -1.05 8.46 15.13
CA VAL A 85 -0.66 8.56 13.72
C VAL A 85 -1.27 9.82 13.10
N ASP A 86 -0.44 10.65 12.47
CA ASP A 86 -0.88 11.83 11.71
C ASP A 86 -0.78 11.52 10.21
N HIS A 87 -1.92 11.47 9.53
CA HIS A 87 -2.00 11.23 8.09
C HIS A 87 -1.77 12.51 7.27
N ALA A 88 -1.83 13.69 7.90
CA ALA A 88 -1.72 14.99 7.27
C ALA A 88 -2.55 15.08 5.97
N ALA A 89 -1.95 15.57 4.89
CA ALA A 89 -2.58 15.64 3.57
C ALA A 89 -2.20 14.48 2.63
N ALA A 90 -1.28 13.60 3.05
CA ALA A 90 -0.89 12.44 2.24
C ALA A 90 -1.90 11.32 2.43
N PHE A 91 -2.64 11.01 1.38
CA PHE A 91 -3.54 9.87 1.34
C PHE A 91 -2.77 8.67 0.77
N GLY A 92 -2.60 7.64 1.59
CA GLY A 92 -2.08 6.35 1.17
C GLY A 92 -3.14 5.27 1.35
N ARG A 93 -3.16 4.28 0.45
CA ARG A 93 -4.02 3.11 0.57
C ARG A 93 -3.25 1.86 0.17
N ILE A 94 -3.30 0.84 1.01
CA ILE A 94 -2.81 -0.49 0.64
C ILE A 94 -3.97 -1.32 0.08
N ALA A 95 -3.72 -2.10 -0.97
CA ALA A 95 -4.75 -2.92 -1.61
C ALA A 95 -4.38 -4.40 -1.55
N PHE A 96 -5.36 -5.24 -1.25
CA PHE A 96 -5.28 -6.69 -1.28
C PHE A 96 -6.40 -7.24 -2.15
N SER A 97 -6.14 -8.31 -2.89
CA SER A 97 -7.20 -9.06 -3.55
C SER A 97 -7.61 -10.28 -2.72
N CYS A 98 -8.90 -10.60 -2.75
CA CYS A 98 -9.46 -11.85 -2.25
C CYS A 98 -10.52 -12.36 -3.25
N PRO A 99 -10.92 -13.65 -3.20
CA PRO A 99 -12.02 -14.13 -4.03
C PRO A 99 -13.25 -13.23 -3.87
N GLN A 100 -13.85 -12.79 -4.96
CA GLN A 100 -14.94 -11.79 -4.94
C GLN A 100 -16.08 -12.18 -3.99
N LYS A 101 -16.37 -13.49 -3.89
CA LYS A 101 -17.40 -14.05 -3.00
C LYS A 101 -17.14 -13.82 -1.50
N GLU A 102 -15.90 -13.52 -1.10
CA GLU A 102 -15.51 -13.30 0.30
C GLU A 102 -15.66 -11.84 0.73
N LEU A 103 -15.87 -10.90 -0.21
CA LEU A 103 -16.05 -9.48 0.12
C LEU A 103 -17.28 -9.21 1.00
N PRO A 104 -18.47 -9.83 0.78
CA PRO A 104 -19.59 -9.68 1.70
C PRO A 104 -19.27 -10.21 3.11
N ASP A 105 -18.59 -11.34 3.21
CA ASP A 105 -18.21 -11.95 4.50
C ASP A 105 -17.23 -11.05 5.26
N LEU A 106 -16.30 -10.41 4.55
CA LEU A 106 -15.40 -9.41 5.12
C LEU A 106 -16.15 -8.19 5.65
N GLU A 107 -17.11 -7.65 4.89
CA GLU A 107 -17.93 -6.52 5.33
C GLU A 107 -18.74 -6.88 6.60
N ASP A 108 -19.36 -8.07 6.62
CA ASP A 108 -20.14 -8.54 7.76
C ASP A 108 -19.27 -8.82 9.00
N LEU A 109 -18.06 -9.33 8.82
CA LEU A 109 -17.05 -9.42 9.87
C LEU A 109 -16.74 -8.04 10.45
N MET A 110 -16.43 -7.06 9.61
CA MET A 110 -16.06 -5.71 10.09
C MET A 110 -17.22 -5.00 10.78
N LYS A 111 -18.46 -5.18 10.31
CA LYS A 111 -19.67 -4.69 11.01
C LYS A 111 -19.82 -5.33 12.38
N ARG A 112 -19.69 -6.66 12.47
CA ARG A 112 -19.83 -7.42 13.72
C ARG A 112 -18.79 -7.01 14.76
N GLU A 113 -17.55 -6.85 14.32
CA GLU A 113 -16.41 -6.43 15.16
C GLU A 113 -16.35 -4.91 15.37
N LYS A 114 -17.36 -4.16 14.88
CA LYS A 114 -17.49 -2.69 14.99
C LYS A 114 -16.24 -1.95 14.51
N GLN A 115 -15.61 -2.45 13.45
CA GLN A 115 -14.49 -1.82 12.77
C GLN A 115 -14.98 -0.79 11.74
N GLN A 116 -14.09 0.09 11.31
CA GLN A 116 -14.43 1.18 10.41
C GLN A 116 -14.45 0.71 8.94
N ILE A 117 -15.62 0.83 8.32
CA ILE A 117 -15.82 0.63 6.87
C ILE A 117 -15.99 2.02 6.25
N LEU A 118 -15.03 2.42 5.42
CA LEU A 118 -15.06 3.70 4.71
C LEU A 118 -15.96 3.64 3.48
N THR A 119 -15.97 2.50 2.80
CA THR A 119 -16.83 2.27 1.63
C THR A 119 -17.32 0.83 1.70
N PRO A 120 -18.64 0.61 1.90
CA PRO A 120 -19.26 -0.70 1.78
C PRO A 120 -19.04 -1.32 0.40
N LEU A 121 -19.41 -2.59 0.23
CA LEU A 121 -19.28 -3.31 -1.02
C LEU A 121 -19.88 -2.51 -2.19
N VAL A 122 -19.02 -2.13 -3.14
CA VAL A 122 -19.37 -1.31 -4.29
C VAL A 122 -18.66 -1.78 -5.56
N SER A 123 -19.31 -1.61 -6.70
CA SER A 123 -18.70 -1.82 -8.02
C SER A 123 -18.03 -0.54 -8.50
N LEU A 124 -16.79 -0.66 -8.98
CA LEU A 124 -16.01 0.43 -9.57
C LEU A 124 -15.74 0.14 -11.04
N ASP A 125 -16.14 1.07 -11.90
CA ASP A 125 -15.90 1.01 -13.34
C ASP A 125 -14.61 1.74 -13.71
N THR A 126 -13.82 1.12 -14.58
CA THR A 126 -12.70 1.79 -15.26
C THR A 126 -12.97 1.75 -16.76
N PRO A 127 -13.13 2.90 -17.45
CA PRO A 127 -13.46 2.93 -18.87
C PRO A 127 -12.52 2.05 -19.71
N GLY A 128 -13.10 1.16 -20.51
CA GLY A 128 -12.35 0.24 -21.37
C GLY A 128 -11.68 -0.94 -20.65
N LYS A 129 -11.95 -1.15 -19.35
CA LYS A 129 -11.43 -2.27 -18.56
C LYS A 129 -12.54 -2.96 -17.76
N ALA A 130 -12.20 -4.04 -17.06
CA ALA A 130 -13.14 -4.79 -16.23
C ALA A 130 -13.64 -3.97 -15.03
N THR A 131 -14.94 -4.07 -14.75
CA THR A 131 -15.55 -3.60 -13.50
C THR A 131 -15.11 -4.49 -12.35
N VAL A 132 -14.67 -3.89 -11.24
CA VAL A 132 -14.25 -4.62 -10.04
C VAL A 132 -15.18 -4.32 -8.87
N GLN A 133 -15.30 -5.25 -7.92
CA GLN A 133 -15.96 -4.99 -6.65
C GLN A 133 -14.92 -4.76 -5.55
N VAL A 134 -15.19 -3.79 -4.68
CA VAL A 134 -14.30 -3.45 -3.57
C VAL A 134 -15.06 -3.22 -2.26
N VAL A 135 -14.35 -3.42 -1.15
CA VAL A 135 -14.68 -2.89 0.18
C VAL A 135 -13.49 -2.07 0.66
N ILE A 136 -13.73 -0.86 1.18
CA ILE A 136 -12.66 0.00 1.71
C ILE A 136 -12.82 0.11 3.23
N LEU A 137 -11.77 -0.24 3.95
CA LEU A 137 -11.71 -0.24 5.41
C LEU A 137 -10.72 0.83 5.89
N ALA A 138 -10.83 1.18 7.18
CA ALA A 138 -9.77 1.85 7.91
C ALA A 138 -9.32 0.95 9.06
N ASP A 139 -8.00 0.84 9.25
CA ASP A 139 -7.43 0.15 10.39
C ASP A 139 -7.57 0.98 11.69
N PRO A 140 -7.14 0.47 12.86
CA PRO A 140 -7.30 1.16 14.14
C PRO A 140 -6.64 2.54 14.23
N ASP A 141 -5.68 2.83 13.35
CA ASP A 141 -4.95 4.08 13.23
C ASP A 141 -5.40 4.92 12.03
N GLY A 142 -6.40 4.46 11.27
CA GLY A 142 -6.98 5.18 10.14
C GLY A 142 -6.32 4.90 8.79
N HIS A 143 -5.40 3.94 8.70
CA HIS A 143 -4.80 3.56 7.41
C HIS A 143 -5.84 2.95 6.50
N GLU A 144 -5.95 3.45 5.26
CA GLU A 144 -6.95 2.94 4.32
C GLU A 144 -6.52 1.61 3.70
N ILE A 145 -7.48 0.69 3.58
CA ILE A 145 -7.28 -0.64 3.02
C ILE A 145 -8.35 -0.92 1.98
N CYS A 146 -7.95 -1.26 0.75
CA CYS A 146 -8.86 -1.74 -0.29
C CYS A 146 -8.81 -3.27 -0.36
N PHE A 147 -9.94 -3.94 -0.18
CA PHE A 147 -10.10 -5.32 -0.59
C PHE A 147 -10.83 -5.36 -1.92
N VAL A 148 -10.24 -5.97 -2.94
CA VAL A 148 -10.79 -6.07 -4.30
C VAL A 148 -11.04 -7.53 -4.69
N GLY A 149 -12.09 -7.79 -5.46
CA GLY A 149 -12.36 -9.12 -6.02
C GLY A 149 -11.26 -9.54 -7.01
N ASP A 150 -10.54 -10.62 -6.69
CA ASP A 150 -9.33 -11.07 -7.40
C ASP A 150 -9.59 -11.40 -8.87
N GLU A 151 -10.72 -12.03 -9.18
CA GLU A 151 -11.05 -12.49 -10.53
C GLU A 151 -11.15 -11.33 -11.52
N ALA A 152 -11.93 -10.31 -11.17
CA ALA A 152 -12.06 -9.09 -11.98
C ALA A 152 -10.80 -8.23 -11.93
N PHE A 153 -10.10 -8.21 -10.79
CA PHE A 153 -8.87 -7.44 -10.64
C PHE A 153 -7.77 -7.95 -11.57
N ARG A 154 -7.62 -9.27 -11.74
CA ARG A 154 -6.65 -9.86 -12.68
C ARG A 154 -6.88 -9.42 -14.13
N GLU A 155 -8.14 -9.22 -14.51
CA GLU A 155 -8.50 -8.70 -15.83
C GLU A 155 -8.22 -7.19 -15.94
N LEU A 156 -8.56 -6.42 -14.90
CA LEU A 156 -8.29 -4.98 -14.82
C LEU A 156 -6.79 -4.65 -14.82
N SER A 157 -5.99 -5.47 -14.15
CA SER A 157 -4.57 -5.24 -13.87
C SER A 157 -3.63 -5.83 -14.92
N LYS A 158 -4.13 -6.17 -16.10
CA LYS A 158 -3.29 -6.63 -17.22
C LYS A 158 -2.27 -5.54 -17.57
N MET A 159 -1.01 -5.96 -17.72
CA MET A 159 0.07 -5.07 -18.13
C MET A 159 -0.25 -4.49 -19.52
N ASP A 160 -0.15 -3.17 -19.64
CA ASP A 160 -0.27 -2.50 -20.92
C ASP A 160 1.06 -2.62 -21.69
N PRO A 161 1.11 -3.31 -22.85
CA PRO A 161 2.33 -3.44 -23.63
C PRO A 161 2.84 -2.10 -24.17
N GLU A 162 1.96 -1.10 -24.35
CA GLU A 162 2.35 0.23 -24.83
C GLU A 162 2.71 1.20 -23.68
N GLY A 163 2.69 0.73 -22.43
CA GLY A 163 2.86 1.59 -21.25
C GLY A 163 4.15 2.42 -21.26
N SER A 164 5.28 1.83 -21.67
CA SER A 164 6.56 2.55 -21.79
C SER A 164 6.50 3.66 -22.83
N LYS A 165 5.89 3.38 -23.99
CA LYS A 165 5.75 4.37 -25.06
C LYS A 165 4.82 5.51 -24.64
N LEU A 166 3.71 5.20 -23.98
CA LEU A 166 2.78 6.22 -23.46
C LEU A 166 3.47 7.15 -22.45
N LEU A 167 4.37 6.61 -21.63
CA LEU A 167 5.17 7.42 -20.71
C LEU A 167 6.14 8.34 -21.47
N ASP A 168 6.89 7.80 -22.43
CA ASP A 168 7.83 8.58 -23.24
C ASP A 168 7.11 9.70 -24.01
N ASP A 169 5.97 9.39 -24.62
CA ASP A 169 5.12 10.35 -25.33
C ASP A 169 4.59 11.45 -24.39
N ALA A 170 4.17 11.09 -23.17
CA ALA A 170 3.70 12.04 -22.17
C ALA A 170 4.83 12.94 -21.64
N MET A 171 6.03 12.40 -21.45
CA MET A 171 7.21 13.18 -21.07
C MET A 171 7.63 14.14 -22.18
N ALA A 172 7.59 13.70 -23.44
CA ALA A 172 7.90 14.55 -24.59
C ALA A 172 6.85 15.67 -24.79
N ALA A 173 5.59 15.40 -24.46
CA ALA A 173 4.51 16.38 -24.52
C ALA A 173 4.42 17.28 -23.27
N ASP A 174 5.24 17.05 -22.24
CA ASP A 174 5.22 17.83 -21.01
C ASP A 174 5.61 19.30 -21.29
N LYS A 175 4.74 20.21 -20.84
CA LYS A 175 4.92 21.67 -20.96
C LYS A 175 5.12 22.35 -19.62
N SER A 176 5.56 21.60 -18.61
CA SER A 176 5.80 22.14 -17.27
C SER A 176 6.77 23.32 -17.30
N ASP A 177 7.76 23.33 -18.20
CA ASP A 177 8.70 24.45 -18.37
C ASP A 177 7.98 25.77 -18.73
N GLU A 178 6.99 25.72 -19.64
CA GLU A 178 6.17 26.88 -20.00
C GLU A 178 5.34 27.36 -18.79
N TRP A 179 4.78 26.42 -18.02
CA TRP A 179 4.01 26.72 -16.81
C TRP A 179 4.87 27.38 -15.72
N PHE A 180 6.12 26.94 -15.53
CA PHE A 180 7.05 27.53 -14.58
C PHE A 180 7.51 28.92 -15.03
N ALA A 181 7.82 29.07 -16.33
CA ALA A 181 8.20 30.35 -16.93
C ALA A 181 7.10 31.41 -16.80
N THR A 182 5.84 31.06 -17.09
CA THR A 182 4.69 31.98 -16.93
C THR A 182 4.44 32.42 -15.49
N ARG A 183 4.92 31.67 -14.50
CA ARG A 183 4.75 31.96 -13.06
C ARG A 183 6.00 32.53 -12.42
N ASN A 184 7.07 32.75 -13.20
CA ASN A 184 8.37 33.21 -12.73
C ASN A 184 8.89 32.38 -11.53
N LYS A 185 8.62 31.07 -11.54
CA LYS A 185 9.05 30.11 -10.53
C LYS A 185 10.14 29.22 -11.13
N PRO A 186 11.26 28.97 -10.43
CA PRO A 186 12.24 27.98 -10.88
C PRO A 186 11.63 26.58 -10.82
N LYS A 187 11.82 25.79 -11.87
CA LYS A 187 11.52 24.36 -11.85
C LYS A 187 12.59 23.67 -11.00
N ALA A 188 12.19 22.81 -10.07
CA ALA A 188 13.13 21.99 -9.33
C ALA A 188 13.85 21.04 -10.31
N SER A 189 15.18 21.08 -10.34
CA SER A 189 16.00 20.09 -11.05
C SER A 189 16.06 18.82 -10.20
N GLY A 190 15.49 17.73 -10.72
CA GLY A 190 15.62 16.39 -10.14
C GLY A 190 17.02 15.82 -10.28
#